data_AF-A0A238FG71-F1
#
_entry.id   AF-A0A238FG71-F1
#
_cell.length_a   1.000
_cell.length_b   1.000
_cell.length_c   1.000
_cell.angle_alpha   90.00
_cell.angle_beta   90.00
_cell.angle_gamma   90.00
#
_symmetry.space_group_name_H-M   'P 1'
#
loop_
_entity.id
_entity.type
_entity.pdbx_description
1 polymer ?
#
loop_
_entity_poly.entity_id
_entity_poly.type
_entity_poly.pdbx_seq_one_letter_code
_entity_poly.pdbx_strand_id
1 'polypeptide(L)'
;MGYIFYIAGSAVSWSSKRQTRVADSTTNAKYLALSHAGKEGIYLSQLLEELHVKPVAPAHIFTDNEATTAVARDPVRVSGTRHIRLREHFVRDMVNRGDISLSHMGTNNMVADIFTKALGPKVFLTHCYALGLRTRHPRLQSDLHLRGGGGGVRMSPLSARQDSRGLRAPPHAHPPRIRT
;
A
#
# COMPACT_ATOMS: atom_id res chain seq x y z
N MET A 1 13.90 -2.70 -6.47
CA MET A 1 12.79 -1.76 -6.75
C MET A 1 11.49 -2.49 -6.66
N GLY A 2 10.48 -1.85 -6.13
CA GLY A 2 9.14 -2.39 -6.11
C GLY A 2 8.10 -1.28 -6.09
N TYR A 3 6.90 -1.64 -6.47
CA TYR A 3 5.72 -0.78 -6.51
C TYR A 3 4.48 -1.63 -6.29
N ILE A 4 3.37 -0.94 -6.00
CA ILE A 4 2.03 -1.51 -5.99
C ILE A 4 1.02 -0.45 -6.43
N PHE A 5 0.07 -0.88 -7.26
CA PHE A 5 -1.10 -0.12 -7.65
C PHE A 5 -2.36 -0.75 -7.05
N TYR A 6 -3.24 0.13 -6.58
CA TYR A 6 -4.53 -0.21 -6.02
C TYR A 6 -5.64 0.35 -6.90
N ILE A 7 -6.66 -0.45 -7.20
CA ILE A 7 -7.91 -0.02 -7.81
C ILE A 7 -9.05 -0.47 -6.87
N ALA A 8 -9.99 0.44 -6.58
CA ALA A 8 -11.10 0.18 -5.65
C ALA A 8 -10.69 -0.43 -4.29
N GLY A 9 -9.50 -0.07 -3.79
CA GLY A 9 -8.95 -0.57 -2.53
C GLY A 9 -8.27 -1.95 -2.59
N SER A 10 -8.24 -2.60 -3.76
CA SER A 10 -7.62 -3.91 -3.98
C SER A 10 -6.31 -3.78 -4.77
N ALA A 11 -5.31 -4.59 -4.42
CA ALA A 11 -4.04 -4.67 -5.13
C ALA A 11 -4.24 -5.30 -6.51
N VAL A 12 -3.87 -4.61 -7.59
CA VAL A 12 -4.08 -5.09 -8.97
C VAL A 12 -2.80 -5.31 -9.77
N SER A 13 -1.76 -4.55 -9.48
CA SER A 13 -0.43 -4.72 -10.07
C SER A 13 0.63 -4.41 -9.03
N TRP A 14 1.68 -5.21 -8.99
CA TRP A 14 2.80 -5.04 -8.08
C TRP A 14 4.07 -5.61 -8.72
N SER A 15 5.22 -5.17 -8.22
CA SER A 15 6.49 -5.71 -8.64
C SER A 15 7.48 -5.74 -7.47
N SER A 16 8.27 -6.81 -7.39
CA SER A 16 9.57 -6.80 -6.72
C SER A 16 10.61 -7.23 -7.75
N LYS A 17 11.54 -6.33 -8.07
CA LYS A 17 12.58 -6.57 -9.07
C LYS A 17 13.92 -6.04 -8.60
N ARG A 18 14.94 -6.91 -8.60
CA ARG A 18 16.33 -6.49 -8.41
C ARG A 18 16.70 -5.51 -9.53
N GLN A 19 17.36 -4.41 -9.17
CA GLN A 19 17.75 -3.41 -10.15
C GLN A 19 18.76 -4.03 -11.13
N THR A 20 18.53 -3.87 -12.44
CA THR A 20 19.42 -4.43 -13.49
C THR A 20 20.69 -3.62 -13.70
N ARG A 21 20.79 -2.45 -13.08
CA ARG A 21 21.96 -1.55 -13.08
C ARG A 21 22.30 -1.19 -11.64
N VAL A 22 23.59 -1.08 -11.37
CA VAL A 22 24.06 -0.44 -10.13
C VAL A 22 23.58 1.01 -10.15
N ALA A 23 23.03 1.48 -9.03
CA ALA A 23 22.67 2.88 -8.85
C ALA A 23 23.79 3.58 -8.10
N ASP A 24 24.37 4.62 -8.71
CA ASP A 24 25.45 5.42 -8.11
C ASP A 24 25.00 6.17 -6.83
N SER A 25 23.69 6.22 -6.55
CA SER A 25 23.12 6.76 -5.32
C SER A 25 21.73 6.20 -5.05
N THR A 26 21.29 6.28 -3.78
CA THR A 26 19.90 5.95 -3.38
C THR A 26 18.87 6.78 -4.16
N THR A 27 19.18 8.06 -4.44
CA THR A 27 18.32 8.95 -5.24
C THR A 27 18.15 8.45 -6.68
N ASN A 28 19.23 8.03 -7.35
CA ASN A 28 19.19 7.40 -8.67
C ASN A 28 18.33 6.12 -8.66
N ALA A 29 18.52 5.27 -7.64
CA ALA A 29 17.70 4.09 -7.39
C ALA A 29 16.20 4.42 -7.30
N LYS A 30 15.82 5.46 -6.55
CA LYS A 30 14.42 5.91 -6.40
C LYS A 30 13.85 6.52 -7.70
N TYR A 31 14.64 7.26 -8.48
CA TYR A 31 14.18 7.72 -9.82
C TYR A 31 13.94 6.57 -10.78
N LEU A 32 14.74 5.51 -10.74
CA LEU A 32 14.46 4.35 -11.57
C LEU A 32 13.18 3.63 -11.09
N ALA A 33 12.96 3.52 -9.78
CA ALA A 33 11.70 2.99 -9.24
C ALA A 33 10.48 3.78 -9.73
N LEU A 34 10.49 5.12 -9.62
CA LEU A 34 9.41 5.97 -10.14
C LEU A 34 9.28 5.92 -11.67
N SER A 35 10.38 5.84 -12.41
CA SER A 35 10.31 5.71 -13.87
C SER A 35 9.69 4.38 -14.32
N HIS A 36 9.76 3.33 -13.49
CA HIS A 36 9.03 2.07 -13.71
C HIS A 36 7.58 2.17 -13.24
N ALA A 37 7.32 2.69 -12.03
CA ALA A 37 5.97 2.84 -11.49
C ALA A 37 5.11 3.79 -12.35
N GLY A 38 5.65 4.91 -12.83
CA GLY A 38 4.92 5.85 -13.69
C GLY A 38 4.47 5.22 -15.01
N LYS A 39 5.31 4.37 -15.61
CA LYS A 39 4.93 3.61 -16.81
C LYS A 39 3.80 2.62 -16.54
N GLU A 40 3.84 1.93 -15.40
CA GLU A 40 2.76 1.05 -14.96
C GLU A 40 1.46 1.84 -14.73
N GLY A 41 1.53 2.99 -14.06
CA GLY A 41 0.37 3.86 -13.82
C GLY A 41 -0.29 4.36 -15.12
N ILE A 42 0.53 4.73 -16.12
CA ILE A 42 0.06 5.09 -17.46
C ILE A 42 -0.61 3.88 -18.14
N TYR A 43 0.05 2.72 -18.13
CA TYR A 43 -0.49 1.50 -18.72
C TYR A 43 -1.83 1.10 -18.08
N LEU A 44 -1.96 1.16 -16.75
CA LEU A 44 -3.20 0.88 -16.06
C LEU A 44 -4.30 1.90 -16.37
N SER A 45 -3.95 3.18 -16.55
CA SER A 45 -4.92 4.22 -16.95
C SER A 45 -5.45 3.95 -18.36
N GLN A 46 -4.56 3.62 -19.30
CA GLN A 46 -4.90 3.26 -20.69
C GLN A 46 -5.77 1.98 -20.74
N LEU A 47 -5.40 0.95 -19.98
CA LEU A 47 -6.18 -0.29 -19.87
C LEU A 47 -7.59 -0.04 -19.32
N LEU A 48 -7.75 0.86 -18.34
CA LEU A 48 -9.06 1.24 -17.82
C LEU A 48 -9.89 2.00 -18.88
N GLU A 49 -9.28 2.89 -19.65
CA GLU A 49 -9.95 3.60 -20.76
C GLU A 49 -10.41 2.64 -21.87
N GLU A 50 -9.59 1.65 -22.24
CA GLU A 50 -9.96 0.57 -23.18
C GLU A 50 -11.15 -0.26 -22.66
N LEU A 51 -11.22 -0.49 -21.35
CA LEU A 51 -12.36 -1.13 -20.67
C LEU A 51 -13.54 -0.18 -20.42
N HIS A 52 -13.53 1.02 -21.01
CA HIS A 52 -14.54 2.07 -20.87
C HIS A 52 -14.72 2.63 -19.44
N VAL A 53 -13.77 2.38 -18.55
CA VAL A 53 -13.71 2.93 -17.19
C VAL A 53 -12.80 4.16 -17.20
N LYS A 54 -13.36 5.35 -17.41
CA LYS A 54 -12.56 6.60 -17.42
C LYS A 54 -12.01 6.91 -16.02
N PRO A 55 -10.69 7.05 -15.84
CA PRO A 55 -10.12 7.52 -14.57
C PRO A 55 -10.58 8.95 -14.26
N VAL A 56 -10.96 9.21 -13.01
CA VAL A 56 -11.37 10.56 -12.55
C VAL A 56 -10.17 11.48 -12.29
N ALA A 57 -8.99 10.90 -12.09
CA ALA A 57 -7.74 11.59 -11.81
C ALA A 57 -6.54 10.80 -12.35
N PRO A 58 -5.37 11.45 -12.55
CA PRO A 58 -4.12 10.79 -12.93
C PRO A 58 -3.72 9.70 -11.93
N ALA A 59 -2.91 8.73 -12.37
CA ALA A 59 -2.39 7.69 -11.48
C ALA A 59 -1.53 8.33 -10.37
N HIS A 60 -2.04 8.30 -9.14
CA HIS A 60 -1.39 8.92 -7.98
C HIS A 60 -0.39 7.96 -7.34
N ILE A 61 0.87 8.35 -7.35
CA ILE A 61 2.01 7.56 -6.87
C ILE A 61 2.60 8.21 -5.62
N PHE A 62 2.74 7.40 -4.57
CA PHE A 62 3.41 7.79 -3.33
C PHE A 62 4.90 7.40 -3.35
N THR A 63 5.76 8.23 -2.77
CA THR A 63 7.18 7.94 -2.58
C THR A 63 7.64 8.28 -1.16
N ASP A 64 8.60 7.52 -0.61
CA ASP A 64 9.30 7.80 0.66
C ASP A 64 10.51 8.74 0.48
N ASN A 65 10.49 9.59 -0.56
CA ASN A 65 11.55 10.58 -0.79
C ASN A 65 11.00 11.96 -1.17
N GLU A 66 11.12 12.88 -0.23
CA GLU A 66 10.80 14.30 -0.42
C GLU A 66 11.65 14.91 -1.54
N ALA A 67 12.95 14.58 -1.61
CA ALA A 67 13.83 15.11 -2.66
C ALA A 67 13.38 14.70 -4.07
N THR A 68 12.89 13.46 -4.24
CA THR A 68 12.33 13.00 -5.51
C THR A 68 10.99 13.67 -5.83
N THR A 69 10.16 13.95 -4.81
CA THR A 69 8.90 14.68 -4.98
C THR A 69 9.15 16.15 -5.37
N ALA A 70 10.13 16.80 -4.75
CA ALA A 70 10.49 18.19 -5.00
C ALA A 70 11.03 18.37 -6.44
N VAL A 71 12.02 17.57 -6.85
CA VAL A 71 12.64 17.68 -8.18
C VAL A 71 11.70 17.30 -9.33
N ALA A 72 10.66 16.49 -9.05
CA ALA A 72 9.61 16.20 -10.02
C ALA A 72 8.66 17.39 -10.24
N ARG A 73 8.59 18.34 -9.30
CA ARG A 73 7.77 19.57 -9.39
C ARG A 73 8.58 20.79 -9.83
N ASP A 74 9.83 20.90 -9.37
CA ASP A 74 10.68 22.08 -9.56
C ASP A 74 12.07 21.65 -10.11
N PRO A 75 12.56 22.23 -11.23
CA PRO A 75 13.85 21.87 -11.83
C PRO A 75 15.08 22.38 -11.03
N VAL A 76 15.26 21.85 -9.81
CA VAL A 76 16.54 21.96 -9.09
C VAL A 76 17.65 21.30 -9.92
N ARG A 77 18.81 21.96 -10.03
CA ARG A 77 19.98 21.44 -10.76
C ARG A 77 20.63 20.27 -10.01
N VAL A 78 20.06 19.08 -10.12
CA VAL A 78 20.66 17.84 -9.62
C VAL A 78 21.92 17.51 -10.44
N SER A 79 23.04 17.29 -9.74
CA SER A 79 24.26 16.75 -10.36
C SER A 79 24.10 15.24 -10.56
N GLY A 80 24.44 14.75 -11.75
CA GLY A 80 24.27 13.34 -12.07
C GLY A 80 24.68 13.00 -13.50
N THR A 81 24.90 11.70 -13.75
CA THR A 81 25.24 11.19 -15.08
C THR A 81 24.08 11.40 -16.07
N ARG A 82 24.37 11.40 -17.37
CA ARG A 82 23.37 11.61 -18.45
C ARG A 82 22.14 10.70 -18.31
N HIS A 83 22.34 9.46 -17.85
CA HIS A 83 21.25 8.49 -17.66
C HIS A 83 20.33 8.82 -16.48
N ILE A 84 20.86 9.41 -15.41
CA ILE A 84 20.07 9.85 -14.24
C ILE A 84 19.20 11.03 -14.68
N ARG A 85 19.81 12.05 -15.29
CA ARG A 85 19.11 13.25 -15.78
C ARG A 85 17.99 12.91 -16.77
N LEU A 86 18.17 11.90 -17.61
CA LEU A 86 17.11 11.41 -18.51
C LEU A 86 15.93 10.75 -17.77
N ARG A 87 16.19 10.05 -16.64
CA ARG A 87 15.13 9.46 -15.81
C ARG A 87 14.38 10.51 -15.00
N GLU A 88 15.09 11.49 -14.47
CA GLU A 88 14.51 12.66 -13.82
C GLU A 88 13.60 13.45 -14.78
N HIS A 89 14.10 13.71 -16.00
CA HIS A 89 13.33 14.35 -17.07
C HIS A 89 12.08 13.53 -17.41
N PHE A 90 12.22 12.22 -17.64
CA PHE A 90 11.09 11.34 -17.96
C PHE A 90 10.02 11.29 -16.85
N VAL A 91 10.42 11.26 -15.57
CA VAL A 91 9.48 11.32 -14.44
C VAL A 91 8.77 12.68 -14.38
N ARG A 92 9.51 13.77 -14.59
CA ARG A 92 8.95 15.13 -14.65
C ARG A 92 7.99 15.30 -15.83
N ASP A 93 8.29 14.74 -17.00
CA ASP A 93 7.42 14.81 -18.17
C ASP A 93 6.06 14.16 -17.91
N MET A 94 6.04 12.97 -17.30
CA MET A 94 4.79 12.29 -16.94
C MET A 94 3.97 13.11 -15.93
N VAL A 95 4.62 13.80 -14.98
CA VAL A 95 3.93 14.68 -14.02
C VAL A 95 3.39 15.93 -14.72
N ASN A 96 4.20 16.59 -15.55
CA ASN A 96 3.84 17.82 -16.26
C ASN A 96 2.73 17.63 -17.29
N ARG A 97 2.65 16.43 -17.90
CA ARG A 97 1.55 16.04 -18.81
C ARG A 97 0.25 15.75 -18.08
N GLY A 98 0.29 15.56 -16.75
CA GLY A 98 -0.83 15.05 -15.98
C GLY A 98 -1.06 13.55 -16.17
N ASP A 99 -0.09 12.81 -16.68
CA ASP A 99 -0.18 11.34 -16.82
C ASP A 99 -0.18 10.66 -15.43
N ILE A 100 0.61 11.21 -14.50
CA ILE A 100 0.73 10.75 -13.11
C ILE A 100 0.77 11.94 -12.15
N SER A 101 0.48 11.70 -10.86
CA SER A 101 0.69 12.69 -9.80
C SER A 101 1.57 12.10 -8.68
N LEU A 102 2.40 12.93 -8.04
CA LEU A 102 3.36 12.49 -7.02
C LEU A 102 3.14 13.19 -5.68
N SER A 103 3.19 12.43 -4.58
CA SER A 103 3.23 12.96 -3.20
C SER A 103 4.16 12.14 -2.30
N HIS A 104 4.72 12.80 -1.28
CA HIS A 104 5.50 12.12 -0.25
C HIS A 104 4.58 11.33 0.71
N MET A 105 5.04 10.16 1.15
CA MET A 105 4.43 9.37 2.22
C MET A 105 5.54 8.80 3.12
N GLY A 106 5.42 9.01 4.43
CA GLY A 106 6.40 8.53 5.40
C GLY A 106 6.57 7.00 5.37
N THR A 107 7.82 6.56 5.51
CA THR A 107 8.28 5.17 5.30
C THR A 107 7.41 4.10 5.97
N ASN A 108 6.97 4.32 7.22
CA ASN A 108 6.18 3.34 7.98
C ASN A 108 4.80 3.02 7.35
N ASN A 109 4.31 3.87 6.44
CA ASN A 109 3.04 3.68 5.72
C ASN A 109 3.25 3.17 4.29
N MET A 110 4.50 3.10 3.80
CA MET A 110 4.82 2.72 2.43
C MET A 110 4.72 1.20 2.23
N VAL A 111 3.52 0.70 1.88
CA VAL A 111 3.27 -0.74 1.67
C VAL A 111 4.25 -1.39 0.67
N ALA A 112 4.72 -0.62 -0.33
CA ALA A 112 5.72 -1.05 -1.30
C ALA A 112 7.09 -1.46 -0.68
N ASP A 113 7.37 -1.08 0.57
CA ASP A 113 8.58 -1.48 1.28
C ASP A 113 8.70 -3.00 1.46
N ILE A 114 7.57 -3.72 1.51
CA ILE A 114 7.55 -5.19 1.58
C ILE A 114 8.26 -5.85 0.38
N PHE A 115 8.36 -5.15 -0.76
CA PHE A 115 9.02 -5.62 -1.97
C PHE A 115 10.52 -5.26 -2.03
N THR A 116 11.06 -4.51 -1.07
CA THR A 116 12.42 -3.94 -1.15
C THR A 116 13.22 -3.94 0.14
N LYS A 117 12.60 -4.10 1.32
CA LYS A 117 13.23 -4.02 2.64
C LYS A 117 12.91 -5.28 3.45
N ALA A 118 13.86 -5.70 4.30
CA ALA A 118 13.61 -6.73 5.31
C ALA A 118 12.83 -6.08 6.47
N LEU A 119 11.52 -6.32 6.53
CA LEU A 119 10.62 -5.69 7.50
C LEU A 119 10.47 -6.51 8.77
N GLY A 120 10.39 -5.82 9.92
CA GLY A 120 10.05 -6.46 11.19
C GLY A 120 8.62 -7.05 11.17
N PRO A 121 8.35 -8.15 11.91
CA PRO A 121 7.11 -8.93 11.75
C PRO A 121 5.81 -8.13 11.84
N LYS A 122 5.74 -7.16 12.74
CA LYS A 122 4.56 -6.29 12.93
C LYS A 122 4.24 -5.45 11.69
N VAL A 123 5.26 -4.88 11.04
CA VAL A 123 5.10 -4.04 9.84
C VAL A 123 4.79 -4.94 8.63
N PHE A 124 5.54 -6.04 8.49
CA PHE A 124 5.31 -7.05 7.46
C PHE A 124 3.86 -7.55 7.45
N LEU A 125 3.34 -8.00 8.60
CA LEU A 125 1.95 -8.48 8.71
C LEU A 125 0.90 -7.39 8.44
N THR A 126 1.22 -6.13 8.71
CA THR A 126 0.34 -4.97 8.40
C THR A 126 0.30 -4.73 6.90
N HIS A 127 1.44 -4.82 6.21
CA HIS A 127 1.50 -4.71 4.76
C HIS A 127 0.90 -5.93 4.05
N CYS A 128 1.04 -7.16 4.57
CA CYS A 128 0.32 -8.33 4.06
C CYS A 128 -1.20 -8.18 4.15
N TYR A 129 -1.71 -7.55 5.21
CA TYR A 129 -3.14 -7.21 5.31
C TYR A 129 -3.53 -6.15 4.27
N ALA A 130 -2.75 -5.07 4.12
CA ALA A 130 -2.97 -4.04 3.10
C ALA A 130 -2.87 -4.56 1.65
N LEU A 131 -2.14 -5.66 1.42
CA LEU A 131 -2.08 -6.38 0.14
C LEU A 131 -3.29 -7.28 -0.13
N GLY A 132 -4.20 -7.48 0.83
CA GLY A 132 -5.27 -8.47 0.74
C GLY A 132 -4.82 -9.92 1.00
N LEU A 133 -3.54 -10.15 1.32
CA LEU A 133 -3.00 -11.50 1.61
C LEU A 133 -3.40 -12.04 2.99
N ARG A 134 -4.04 -11.24 3.84
CA ARG A 134 -4.61 -11.67 5.13
C ARG A 134 -6.00 -11.06 5.32
N THR A 135 -6.96 -11.89 5.73
CA THR A 135 -8.35 -11.48 6.00
C THR A 135 -8.55 -10.85 7.38
N ARG A 136 -7.59 -10.98 8.32
CA ARG A 136 -7.67 -10.43 9.68
C ARG A 136 -6.55 -9.42 9.92
N HIS A 137 -6.94 -8.24 10.43
CA HIS A 137 -5.99 -7.17 10.75
C HIS A 137 -5.09 -7.56 11.94
N PRO A 138 -3.76 -7.31 11.92
CA PRO A 138 -2.84 -7.81 12.95
C PRO A 138 -3.14 -7.36 14.38
N ARG A 139 -3.81 -6.20 14.58
CA ARG A 139 -4.23 -5.73 15.91
C ARG A 139 -5.36 -6.56 16.53
N LEU A 140 -6.04 -7.42 15.78
CA LEU A 140 -7.16 -8.26 16.23
C LEU A 140 -6.72 -9.72 16.51
N GLN A 141 -5.40 -9.96 16.62
CA GLN A 141 -4.82 -11.31 16.72
C GLN A 141 -4.42 -11.69 18.17
N SER A 142 -4.60 -10.80 19.15
CA SER A 142 -4.13 -10.99 20.55
C SER A 142 -4.93 -12.00 21.37
N ASP A 143 -6.19 -12.25 21.06
CA ASP A 143 -7.14 -12.80 22.05
C ASP A 143 -7.45 -14.30 21.88
N LEU A 144 -6.71 -15.01 21.00
CA LEU A 144 -7.00 -16.40 20.63
C LEU A 144 -5.83 -17.38 20.89
N HIS A 145 -4.97 -17.11 21.87
CA HIS A 145 -3.87 -18.03 22.25
C HIS A 145 -3.74 -18.35 23.75
N LEU A 146 -4.83 -18.21 24.53
CA LEU A 146 -4.89 -18.67 25.93
C LEU A 146 -6.16 -19.46 26.27
N ARG A 147 -6.40 -20.57 25.55
CA ARG A 147 -7.11 -21.75 26.11
C ARG A 147 -6.94 -23.01 25.28
N GLY A 148 -6.03 -23.90 25.70
CA GLY A 148 -5.82 -25.21 25.06
C GLY A 148 -5.08 -26.16 25.99
N GLY A 149 -5.79 -27.19 26.49
CA GLY A 149 -5.31 -28.15 27.49
C GLY A 149 -5.66 -27.74 28.93
N GLY A 150 -6.17 -28.62 29.80
CA GLY A 150 -6.58 -30.02 29.59
C GLY A 150 -6.58 -30.76 30.92
N GLY A 151 -7.74 -31.28 31.36
CA GLY A 151 -7.88 -31.99 32.63
C GLY A 151 -9.32 -31.92 33.16
N GLY A 152 -10.05 -33.03 33.07
CA GLY A 152 -11.48 -33.07 33.41
C GLY A 152 -11.76 -33.75 34.75
N VAL A 153 -12.86 -33.37 35.40
CA VAL A 153 -13.48 -34.12 36.50
C VAL A 153 -15.01 -34.09 36.35
N ARG A 154 -15.62 -35.29 36.28
CA ARG A 154 -17.02 -35.69 36.55
C ARG A 154 -18.19 -34.73 36.26
N MET A 155 -19.12 -35.24 35.43
CA MET A 155 -20.54 -34.86 35.47
C MET A 155 -21.25 -35.44 36.71
N SER A 156 -22.20 -34.70 37.26
CA SER A 156 -23.42 -35.21 37.92
C SER A 156 -24.50 -34.10 37.88
N PRO A 157 -25.77 -34.39 37.55
CA PRO A 157 -26.78 -33.37 37.30
C PRO A 157 -27.58 -33.03 38.57
N LEU A 158 -28.13 -31.80 38.66
CA LEU A 158 -29.51 -31.53 39.13
C LEU A 158 -29.86 -30.03 39.15
N SER A 159 -31.17 -29.79 39.19
CA SER A 159 -31.90 -28.52 39.41
C SER A 159 -31.94 -27.51 38.26
N ALA A 160 -33.13 -27.43 37.66
CA ALA A 160 -33.56 -26.32 36.84
C ALA A 160 -33.69 -25.01 37.65
N ARG A 161 -33.57 -23.88 36.97
CA ARG A 161 -34.46 -22.71 37.13
C ARG A 161 -34.46 -21.91 35.84
N GLN A 162 -35.66 -21.56 35.38
CA GLN A 162 -35.87 -20.61 34.29
C GLN A 162 -35.49 -19.22 34.79
N ASP A 163 -34.89 -18.39 33.94
CA ASP A 163 -35.32 -17.00 33.89
C ASP A 163 -35.08 -16.38 32.50
N SER A 164 -36.17 -15.89 31.91
CA SER A 164 -36.18 -15.27 30.60
C SER A 164 -36.11 -13.75 30.74
N ARG A 165 -35.11 -13.11 30.14
CA ARG A 165 -35.15 -11.69 29.74
C ARG A 165 -33.99 -11.39 28.79
N GLY A 166 -34.31 -10.92 27.58
CA GLY A 166 -33.31 -10.64 26.53
C GLY A 166 -32.82 -9.19 26.52
N LEU A 167 -31.70 -8.95 25.83
CA LEU A 167 -31.18 -7.67 25.35
C LEU A 167 -30.32 -7.98 24.11
N ARG A 168 -30.82 -7.71 22.90
CA ARG A 168 -30.65 -6.47 22.10
C ARG A 168 -29.27 -6.37 21.43
N ALA A 169 -29.26 -6.53 20.10
CA ALA A 169 -28.06 -6.45 19.27
C ALA A 169 -27.49 -5.02 19.15
N PRO A 170 -26.15 -4.85 18.98
CA PRO A 170 -25.52 -3.56 18.74
C PRO A 170 -25.73 -3.06 17.30
N PRO A 171 -25.77 -1.74 17.06
CA PRO A 171 -26.12 -1.17 15.76
C PRO A 171 -24.95 -1.14 14.75
N HIS A 172 -25.29 -1.19 13.46
CA HIS A 172 -24.35 -1.02 12.35
C HIS A 172 -23.74 0.39 12.33
N ALA A 173 -22.41 0.46 12.19
CA ALA A 173 -21.69 1.72 11.96
C ALA A 173 -21.58 2.00 10.45
N HIS A 174 -22.21 3.07 9.97
CA HIS A 174 -21.97 3.61 8.64
C HIS A 174 -20.70 4.49 8.62
N PRO A 175 -19.87 4.44 7.55
CA PRO A 175 -18.73 5.35 7.41
C PRO A 175 -19.18 6.77 6.99
N PRO A 176 -18.50 7.84 7.48
CA PRO A 176 -18.88 9.22 7.18
C PRO A 176 -18.55 9.65 5.74
N ARG A 177 -19.39 10.52 5.18
CA ARG A 177 -19.24 11.13 3.84
C ARG A 177 -18.76 12.59 3.93
N ILE A 178 -17.73 12.93 3.14
CA ILE A 178 -17.18 14.25 2.80
C ILE A 178 -16.66 14.07 1.35
N ARG A 179 -16.98 14.81 0.27
CA ARG A 179 -17.59 16.14 0.02
C ARG A 179 -16.77 17.33 0.53
N THR A 180 -16.04 18.08 -0.30
CA THR A 180 -15.99 18.18 -1.79
C THR A 180 -14.58 18.05 -2.33
#